data_AF-A0A1G3JWX2-F1
#
_entry.id   AF-A0A1G3JWX2-F1
#
_cell.length_a   1.000
_cell.length_b   1.000
_cell.length_c   1.000
_cell.angle_alpha   90.00
_cell.angle_beta   90.00
_cell.angle_gamma   90.00
#
_symmetry.space_group_name_H-M   'P 1'
#
loop_
_entity.id
_entity.type
_entity.pdbx_description
1 polymer ?
#
loop_
_entity_poly.entity_id
_entity_poly.type
_entity_poly.pdbx_seq_one_letter_code
_entity_poly.pdbx_strand_id
1 'polypeptide(L)'
;MQFSDKLRRASGASLLVLSAMLTDVAIAQCQPDPPVTGETTICDGTDNSGIVITSENTNVSLFSGARISSSSSDAILVQRAHSGIYSSTVLLNIDGHVEAIGHVGVRFDAASPAYGSDYLVD
;
A
#
# COMPACT_ATOMS: atom_id res chain seq x y z
N MET A 1 -57.84 -44.84 26.42
CA MET A 1 -57.10 -45.29 25.22
C MET A 1 -57.45 -44.35 24.08
N GLN A 2 -56.46 -44.05 23.23
CA GLN A 2 -56.40 -43.06 22.13
C GLN A 2 -56.30 -41.57 22.53
N PHE A 3 -55.18 -40.95 22.13
CA PHE A 3 -55.04 -39.82 21.19
C PHE A 3 -53.52 -39.52 21.10
N SER A 4 -52.78 -40.14 20.20
CA SER A 4 -52.55 -39.73 18.80
C SER A 4 -51.13 -39.17 18.63
N ASP A 5 -50.26 -40.00 18.06
CA ASP A 5 -49.16 -39.54 17.20
C ASP A 5 -49.67 -38.52 16.20
N LYS A 6 -48.96 -37.39 16.03
CA LYS A 6 -48.65 -36.82 14.70
C LYS A 6 -47.85 -35.53 14.76
N LEU A 7 -46.82 -35.54 13.90
CA LEU A 7 -46.28 -34.42 13.12
C LEU A 7 -45.19 -33.57 13.78
N ARG A 8 -44.00 -34.18 13.77
CA ARG A 8 -42.75 -33.62 13.23
C ARG A 8 -43.03 -32.58 12.13
N ARG A 9 -42.78 -31.30 12.38
CA ARG A 9 -42.58 -30.27 11.35
C ARG A 9 -41.27 -29.53 11.63
N ALA A 10 -40.19 -30.10 11.10
CA ALA A 10 -38.96 -29.40 10.86
C ALA A 10 -39.17 -28.52 9.62
N SER A 11 -39.49 -27.25 9.83
CA SER A 11 -39.43 -26.25 8.77
C SER A 11 -38.00 -25.71 8.80
N GLY A 12 -37.13 -26.31 8.00
CA GLY A 12 -35.74 -25.89 7.85
C GLY A 12 -35.69 -24.44 7.37
N ALA A 13 -35.31 -23.53 8.26
CA ALA A 13 -34.89 -22.20 7.88
C ALA A 13 -33.55 -22.35 7.14
N SER A 14 -33.61 -22.44 5.81
CA SER A 14 -32.41 -22.32 4.98
C SER A 14 -31.99 -20.86 5.01
N LEU A 15 -31.18 -20.50 6.01
CA LEU A 15 -30.42 -19.26 6.00
C LEU A 15 -29.34 -19.42 4.93
N LEU A 16 -29.65 -18.95 3.71
CA LEU A 16 -28.64 -18.68 2.70
C LEU A 16 -27.79 -17.51 3.22
N VAL A 17 -26.70 -17.83 3.92
CA VAL A 17 -25.64 -16.87 4.24
C VAL A 17 -24.94 -16.55 2.93
N LEU A 18 -25.36 -15.46 2.30
CA LEU A 18 -24.66 -14.88 1.15
C LEU A 18 -23.42 -14.17 1.69
N SER A 19 -22.33 -14.92 1.85
CA SER A 19 -21.00 -14.38 2.09
C SER A 19 -20.58 -13.59 0.86
N ALA A 20 -20.87 -12.29 0.87
CA ALA A 20 -20.29 -11.34 -0.08
C ALA A 20 -18.77 -11.39 0.11
N MET A 21 -18.08 -12.02 -0.85
CA MET A 21 -16.65 -11.90 -1.01
C MET A 21 -16.38 -10.45 -1.41
N LEU A 22 -16.19 -9.57 -0.42
CA LEU A 22 -15.48 -8.32 -0.67
C LEU A 22 -14.08 -8.75 -1.09
N THR A 23 -13.79 -8.65 -2.37
CA THR A 23 -12.42 -8.63 -2.84
C THR A 23 -11.82 -7.38 -2.21
N ASP A 24 -11.06 -7.56 -1.13
CA ASP A 24 -10.11 -6.56 -0.65
C ASP A 24 -9.21 -6.23 -1.83
N VAL A 25 -9.56 -5.17 -2.57
CA VAL A 25 -8.52 -4.37 -3.21
C VAL A 25 -7.66 -3.96 -2.03
N ALA A 26 -6.43 -4.47 -1.97
CA ALA A 26 -5.47 -4.04 -0.97
C ALA A 26 -5.36 -2.53 -1.14
N ILE A 27 -6.10 -1.79 -0.32
CA ILE A 27 -6.02 -0.34 -0.29
C ILE A 27 -4.64 -0.13 0.31
N ALA A 28 -3.69 0.27 -0.53
CA ALA A 28 -2.43 0.80 -0.05
C ALA A 28 -2.79 1.82 1.03
N GLN A 29 -2.31 1.59 2.25
CA GLN A 29 -2.54 2.52 3.36
C GLN A 29 -1.69 3.80 3.20
N CYS A 30 -1.12 3.97 2.02
CA CYS A 30 -0.51 5.18 1.50
C CYS A 30 -1.53 5.95 0.67
N GLN A 31 -1.76 7.23 0.98
CA GLN A 31 -2.70 8.07 0.24
C GLN A 31 -2.13 9.47 -0.04
N PRO A 32 -2.17 9.97 -1.29
CA PRO A 32 -2.62 9.24 -2.50
C PRO A 32 -1.62 8.15 -2.91
N ASP A 33 -2.14 7.03 -3.40
CA ASP A 33 -1.40 5.98 -4.11
C ASP A 33 -2.09 5.69 -5.47
N PRO A 34 -1.46 6.00 -6.62
CA PRO A 34 -0.09 6.47 -6.76
C PRO A 34 0.12 7.91 -6.24
N PRO A 35 1.33 8.25 -5.78
CA PRO A 35 1.66 9.60 -5.35
C PRO A 35 1.42 10.66 -6.44
N VAL A 36 0.88 11.80 -6.04
CA VAL A 36 0.51 12.90 -6.94
C VAL A 36 1.54 14.03 -6.90
N THR A 37 1.72 14.71 -8.03
CA THR A 37 2.67 15.83 -8.18
C THR A 37 2.32 16.97 -7.24
N GLY A 38 3.28 17.43 -6.46
CA GLY A 38 3.11 18.55 -5.52
C GLY A 38 2.33 18.20 -4.24
N GLU A 39 1.93 16.94 -4.06
CA GLU A 39 1.19 16.47 -2.89
C GLU A 39 2.06 15.63 -1.95
N THR A 40 1.53 15.41 -0.75
CA THR A 40 2.12 14.51 0.24
C THR A 40 1.34 13.19 0.27
N THR A 41 2.01 12.08 -0.03
CA THR A 41 1.51 10.74 0.24
C THR A 41 1.83 10.36 1.68
N ILE A 42 0.78 10.11 2.47
CA ILE A 42 0.88 9.69 3.86
C ILE A 42 0.66 8.18 3.92
N CYS A 43 1.62 7.47 4.51
CA CYS A 43 1.54 6.04 4.78
C CYS A 43 1.50 5.82 6.31
N ASP A 44 0.32 5.50 6.84
CA ASP A 44 0.09 5.27 8.29
C ASP A 44 -0.25 3.81 8.63
N GLY A 45 -0.14 2.91 7.64
CA GLY A 45 -0.42 1.49 7.78
C GLY A 45 0.46 0.60 6.91
N THR A 46 -0.02 -0.58 6.56
CA THR A 46 0.69 -1.57 5.74
C THR A 46 0.31 -1.47 4.25
N ASP A 47 1.31 -1.25 3.41
CA ASP A 47 1.26 -1.40 1.97
C ASP A 47 2.06 -2.66 1.58
N ASN A 48 1.41 -3.59 0.87
CA ASN A 48 2.02 -4.87 0.44
C ASN A 48 2.32 -4.91 -1.07
N SER A 49 1.94 -3.86 -1.81
CA SER A 49 2.22 -3.70 -3.23
C SER A 49 3.53 -2.96 -3.47
N GLY A 50 3.96 -2.16 -2.49
CA GLY A 50 5.00 -1.16 -2.70
C GLY A 50 4.46 0.06 -3.44
N ILE A 51 5.27 1.11 -3.52
CA ILE A 51 4.90 2.39 -4.13
C ILE A 51 5.85 2.71 -5.27
N VAL A 52 5.28 3.18 -6.38
CA VAL A 52 6.05 3.70 -7.52
C VAL A 52 5.82 5.21 -7.62
N ILE A 53 6.89 5.98 -7.47
CA ILE A 53 6.87 7.44 -7.51
C ILE A 53 7.34 7.88 -8.89
N THR A 54 6.38 8.26 -9.74
CA THR A 54 6.63 8.86 -11.06
C THR A 54 6.38 10.38 -11.09
N SER A 55 5.75 10.92 -10.04
CA SER A 55 5.35 12.32 -9.91
C SER A 55 6.49 13.23 -9.45
N GLU A 56 6.36 14.52 -9.74
CA GLU A 56 7.34 15.54 -9.40
C GLU A 56 6.98 16.27 -8.11
N ASN A 57 7.97 16.77 -7.38
CA ASN A 57 7.78 17.58 -6.18
C ASN A 57 6.88 16.89 -5.13
N THR A 58 7.04 15.57 -5.03
CA THR A 58 6.23 14.71 -4.16
C THR A 58 6.95 14.48 -2.84
N ASN A 59 6.18 14.47 -1.77
CA ASN A 59 6.63 14.06 -0.45
C ASN A 59 5.96 12.72 -0.09
N VAL A 60 6.72 11.72 0.33
CA VAL A 60 6.19 10.49 0.90
C VAL A 60 6.59 10.42 2.36
N SER A 61 5.60 10.39 3.24
CA SER A 61 5.79 10.29 4.68
C SER A 61 5.31 8.94 5.18
N LEU A 62 6.23 8.09 5.59
CA LEU A 62 5.96 6.80 6.21
C LEU A 62 6.06 6.93 7.72
N PHE A 63 4.92 6.91 8.40
CA PHE A 63 4.87 7.08 9.86
C PHE A 63 5.42 5.86 10.60
N SER A 64 5.80 6.09 11.86
CA SER A 64 6.19 5.02 12.77
C SER A 64 5.07 3.99 12.91
N GLY A 65 5.40 2.71 12.79
CA GLY A 65 4.43 1.60 12.81
C GLY A 65 3.79 1.29 11.45
N ALA A 66 3.94 2.17 10.46
CA ALA A 66 3.57 1.89 9.09
C ALA A 66 4.65 1.01 8.41
N ARG A 67 4.24 0.29 7.36
CA ARG A 67 5.10 -0.67 6.66
C ARG A 67 4.84 -0.60 5.16
N ILE A 68 5.89 -0.45 4.37
CA ILE A 68 5.82 -0.65 2.92
C ILE A 68 6.62 -1.90 2.61
N SER A 69 5.98 -2.88 1.99
CA SER A 69 6.61 -4.13 1.59
C SER A 69 6.21 -4.55 0.19
N SER A 70 7.13 -5.18 -0.54
CA SER A 70 6.82 -5.85 -1.79
C SER A 70 7.62 -7.15 -1.93
N SER A 71 6.99 -8.17 -2.51
CA SER A 71 7.63 -9.46 -2.85
C SER A 71 7.87 -9.63 -4.35
N SER A 72 7.36 -8.71 -5.17
CA SER A 72 7.41 -8.80 -6.64
C SER A 72 8.12 -7.63 -7.31
N SER A 73 8.50 -6.62 -6.52
CA SER A 73 9.16 -5.39 -6.95
C SER A 73 9.99 -4.81 -5.81
N ASP A 74 10.64 -3.68 -6.06
CA ASP A 74 11.10 -2.82 -4.98
C ASP A 74 9.93 -2.31 -4.15
N ALA A 75 10.17 -2.06 -2.87
CA ALA A 75 9.14 -1.57 -1.97
C ALA A 75 8.84 -0.08 -2.23
N ILE A 76 9.87 0.72 -2.48
CA ILE A 76 9.73 2.09 -2.99
C ILE A 76 10.60 2.23 -4.23
N LEU A 77 9.98 2.50 -5.37
CA LEU A 77 10.67 2.78 -6.63
C LEU A 77 10.44 4.23 -7.04
N VAL A 78 11.50 5.03 -7.08
CA VAL A 78 11.49 6.37 -7.65
C VAL A 78 11.89 6.26 -9.12
N GLN A 79 10.90 6.37 -10.01
CA GLN A 79 11.06 6.22 -11.45
C GLN A 79 10.55 7.48 -12.16
N ARG A 80 11.42 8.48 -12.30
CA ARG A 80 11.06 9.74 -12.96
C ARG A 80 11.77 9.88 -14.29
N ALA A 81 11.00 10.26 -15.32
CA ALA A 81 11.57 10.67 -16.59
C ALA A 81 12.23 12.05 -16.45
N HIS A 82 13.55 12.12 -16.62
CA HIS A 82 14.26 13.40 -16.65
C HIS A 82 13.94 14.16 -17.95
N SER A 83 13.15 15.23 -17.85
CA SER A 83 12.75 16.07 -18.99
C SER A 83 13.30 17.51 -18.88
N GLY A 84 14.62 17.65 -18.75
CA GLY A 84 15.33 18.93 -18.90
C GLY A 84 15.71 19.66 -17.60
N ILE A 85 16.10 20.95 -17.73
CA ILE A 85 16.85 21.79 -16.77
C ILE A 85 16.12 22.07 -15.43
N TYR A 86 14.91 21.56 -15.23
CA TYR A 86 14.18 21.77 -13.98
C TYR A 86 14.51 20.71 -12.93
N SER A 87 15.07 21.16 -11.80
CA SER A 87 15.24 20.34 -10.60
C SER A 87 13.87 20.07 -9.99
N SER A 88 13.34 18.86 -10.14
CA SER A 88 12.21 18.38 -9.36
C SER A 88 12.72 17.57 -8.16
N THR A 89 12.02 17.61 -7.04
CA THR A 89 12.45 16.93 -5.80
C THR A 89 11.51 15.77 -5.48
N VAL A 90 12.03 14.66 -4.96
CA VAL A 90 11.24 13.66 -4.21
C VAL A 90 11.82 13.67 -2.81
N LEU A 91 10.96 13.89 -1.81
CA LEU A 91 11.33 13.76 -0.41
C LEU A 91 10.72 12.46 0.13
N LEU A 92 11.56 11.61 0.73
CA LEU A 92 11.14 10.42 1.44
C LEU A 92 11.43 10.64 2.92
N ASN A 93 10.39 10.74 3.74
CA ASN A 93 10.50 10.78 5.20
C ASN A 93 10.06 9.42 5.75
N ILE A 94 11.02 8.60 6.18
CA ILE A 94 10.80 7.19 6.51
C ILE A 94 11.03 6.97 8.00
N ASP A 95 9.96 7.05 8.80
CA ASP A 95 9.95 6.70 10.22
C ASP A 95 9.45 5.27 10.48
N GLY A 96 8.85 4.64 9.45
CA GLY A 96 8.33 3.27 9.48
C GLY A 96 9.30 2.23 8.89
N HIS A 97 8.76 1.07 8.52
CA HIS A 97 9.55 -0.06 8.00
C HIS A 97 9.39 -0.23 6.50
N VAL A 98 10.51 -0.33 5.78
CA VAL A 98 10.53 -0.59 4.32
C VAL A 98 11.30 -1.88 4.05
N GLU A 99 10.67 -2.83 3.38
CA GLU A 99 11.32 -4.10 3.04
C GLU A 99 10.91 -4.64 1.67
N ALA A 100 11.85 -5.26 0.96
CA ALA A 100 11.54 -5.96 -0.27
C ALA A 100 12.24 -7.31 -0.30
N ILE A 101 11.48 -8.41 -0.46
CA ILE A 101 12.06 -9.76 -0.47
C ILE A 101 12.56 -10.06 -1.88
N GLY A 102 13.87 -10.31 -2.01
CA GLY A 102 14.52 -10.54 -3.31
C GLY A 102 14.70 -9.28 -4.17
N HIS A 103 14.39 -8.10 -3.64
CA HIS A 103 14.42 -6.81 -4.31
C HIS A 103 15.04 -5.75 -3.38
N VAL A 104 15.04 -4.48 -3.76
CA VAL A 104 15.60 -3.39 -2.95
C VAL A 104 14.49 -2.67 -2.19
N GLY A 105 14.74 -2.28 -0.95
CA GLY A 105 13.79 -1.51 -0.14
C GLY A 105 13.44 -0.17 -0.81
N VAL A 106 14.45 0.66 -1.10
CA VAL A 106 14.29 1.93 -1.81
C VAL A 106 15.24 1.97 -3.01
N ARG A 107 14.70 2.19 -4.21
CA ARG A 107 15.48 2.34 -5.45
C ARG A 107 15.17 3.65 -6.14
N PHE A 108 16.22 4.32 -6.61
CA PHE A 108 16.14 5.42 -7.57
C PHE A 108 16.56 4.90 -8.94
N ASP A 109 15.74 5.11 -9.97
CA ASP A 109 16.09 4.69 -11.32
C ASP A 109 17.27 5.51 -11.88
N ALA A 110 18.02 4.94 -12.82
CA ALA A 110 19.20 5.60 -13.38
C ALA A 110 18.88 6.83 -14.25
N ALA A 111 17.63 6.99 -14.71
CA ALA A 111 17.17 8.18 -15.40
C ALA A 111 16.83 9.32 -14.43
N SER A 112 16.78 9.03 -13.13
CA SER A 112 16.53 9.94 -12.02
C SER A 112 17.84 10.18 -11.26
N PRO A 113 18.78 11.03 -11.73
CA PRO A 113 20.00 11.32 -10.99
C PRO A 113 19.63 11.91 -9.62
N ALA A 114 19.71 11.08 -8.59
CA ALA A 114 19.35 11.45 -7.23
C ALA A 114 20.60 11.86 -6.47
N TYR A 115 20.57 13.05 -5.87
CA TYR A 115 21.45 13.38 -4.75
C TYR A 115 20.77 12.87 -3.49
N GLY A 116 21.14 11.66 -3.05
CA GLY A 116 20.71 11.13 -1.78
C GLY A 116 21.49 11.78 -0.63
N SER A 117 20.79 12.50 0.24
CA SER A 117 21.31 12.88 1.56
C SER A 117 20.52 12.10 2.58
N ASP A 118 21.12 11.05 3.13
CA ASP A 118 20.55 10.33 4.27
C ASP A 118 20.74 11.19 5.52
N TYR A 119 19.64 11.60 6.15
CA TYR A 119 19.66 12.40 7.37
C TYR A 119 18.96 11.61 8.46
N LEU A 120 19.69 10.65 9.03
CA LEU A 120 19.25 9.92 10.21
C LEU A 120 19.32 10.87 11.42
N VAL A 121 18.16 11.24 11.96
CA VAL A 121 18.08 11.90 13.27
C VAL A 121 18.00 10.80 14.33
N ASP A 122 19.08 10.67 15.11
CA ASP A 122 19.19 9.77 16.28
C ASP A 122 18.20 10.11 17.40
#